data_AF-A0A3M2DII0-F1
#
_entry.id   AF-A0A3M2DII0-F1
#
_cell.length_a   1.000
_cell.length_b   1.000
_cell.length_c   1.000
_cell.angle_alpha   90.00
_cell.angle_beta   90.00
_cell.angle_gamma   90.00
#
_symmetry.space_group_name_H-M   'P 1'
#
loop_
_entity.id
_entity.type
_entity.pdbx_description
1 polymer ?
#
loop_
_entity_poly.entity_id
_entity_poly.type
_entity_poly.pdbx_seq_one_letter_code
_entity_poly.pdbx_strand_id
1 'polypeptide(L)'
;MKKGSKSLWFIILLAAFSSVGNGILPVSLKEKIQSAGYLVDERSNVAIMPDGTFVLRAYKDKTFRHSAILLVSETRFDVVETRDAGGQIIIEPIDINADGVADLVISENFELEWSIRIYVNQQGFKKVFDGTSILRPEFKDFTGDGRLELIIKTDPYHVSYDPLFCTVIYQLRDGHYQPMPKKTHRPTVVFPSPNGTFGGRGCMSRENCMSLPTKSGQVP
;
A
#
# COMPACT_ATOMS: atom_id res chain seq x y z
N MET A 1 -25.36 28.24 24.66
CA MET A 1 -23.94 28.46 24.30
C MET A 1 -23.54 27.42 23.27
N LYS A 2 -23.39 27.79 21.99
CA LYS A 2 -23.00 26.87 20.91
C LYS A 2 -21.47 26.78 20.88
N LYS A 3 -20.90 25.60 21.17
CA LYS A 3 -19.47 25.31 20.97
C LYS A 3 -19.19 25.35 19.46
N GLY A 4 -18.56 26.43 19.00
CA GLY A 4 -18.07 26.52 17.64
C GLY A 4 -16.92 25.55 17.44
N SER A 5 -17.18 24.45 16.74
CA SER A 5 -16.13 23.55 16.25
C SER A 5 -15.32 24.31 15.21
N LYS A 6 -14.11 24.73 15.58
CA LYS A 6 -13.13 25.28 14.64
C LYS A 6 -12.59 24.08 13.85
N SER A 7 -13.20 23.81 12.70
CA SER A 7 -12.68 22.90 11.69
C SER A 7 -11.39 23.50 11.12
N LEU A 8 -10.26 23.18 11.76
CA LEU A 8 -8.94 23.54 11.28
C LEU A 8 -8.62 22.61 10.10
N TRP A 9 -8.90 23.06 8.89
CA TRP A 9 -8.50 22.36 7.67
C TRP A 9 -6.98 22.44 7.54
N PHE A 10 -6.28 21.46 8.11
CA PHE A 10 -4.88 21.19 7.76
C PHE A 10 -4.87 20.62 6.35
N ILE A 11 -4.62 21.48 5.37
CA ILE A 11 -4.22 21.05 4.03
C ILE A 11 -2.80 20.49 4.20
N ILE A 12 -2.70 19.18 4.44
CA ILE A 12 -1.42 18.48 4.35
C ILE A 12 -1.07 18.46 2.87
N LEU A 13 -0.18 19.37 2.47
CA LEU A 13 0.50 19.32 1.19
C LEU A 13 1.42 18.09 1.22
N LEU A 14 0.88 16.90 0.94
CA LEU A 14 1.69 15.74 0.57
C LEU A 14 2.27 16.05 -0.81
N ALA A 15 3.42 16.73 -0.82
CA ALA A 15 4.29 16.73 -1.98
C ALA A 15 4.83 15.30 -2.09
N ALA A 16 4.06 14.43 -2.73
CA ALA A 16 4.57 13.17 -3.23
C ALA A 16 5.62 13.51 -4.29
N PHE A 17 6.88 13.62 -3.87
CA PHE A 17 8.02 13.66 -4.77
C PHE A 17 8.16 12.27 -5.40
N SER A 18 7.28 11.96 -6.34
CA SER A 18 7.43 10.77 -7.18
C SER A 18 8.55 11.03 -8.18
N SER A 19 9.61 10.26 -8.03
CA SER A 19 10.72 10.04 -8.96
C SER A 19 11.56 11.26 -9.34
N VAL A 20 12.67 11.48 -8.61
CA VAL A 20 13.86 12.10 -9.19
C VAL A 20 15.10 11.33 -8.75
N GLY A 21 15.38 10.21 -9.42
CA GLY A 21 16.71 9.65 -9.70
C GLY A 21 17.71 9.42 -8.55
N ASN A 22 18.83 8.80 -8.93
CA ASN A 22 19.99 8.53 -8.07
C ASN A 22 20.58 9.75 -7.33
N GLY A 23 20.08 10.97 -7.57
CA GLY A 23 20.58 12.21 -6.97
C GLY A 23 20.11 12.47 -5.54
N ILE A 24 19.11 11.74 -5.04
CA ILE A 24 18.52 12.02 -3.73
C ILE A 24 19.32 11.42 -2.56
N LEU A 25 20.01 10.29 -2.76
CA LEU A 25 20.66 9.59 -1.66
C LEU A 25 22.07 10.17 -1.36
N PRO A 26 22.37 10.56 -0.10
CA PRO A 26 23.71 10.96 0.32
C PRO A 26 24.77 9.91 -0.01
N VAL A 27 25.99 10.34 -0.32
CA VAL A 27 27.11 9.45 -0.67
C VAL A 27 27.40 8.45 0.45
N SER A 28 27.40 8.90 1.71
CA SER A 28 27.57 8.05 2.90
C SER A 28 26.59 6.88 2.92
N LEU A 29 25.30 7.15 2.62
CA LEU A 29 24.26 6.13 2.62
C LEU A 29 24.40 5.18 1.42
N LYS A 30 24.82 5.66 0.25
CA LYS A 30 25.11 4.80 -0.91
C LYS A 30 26.24 3.81 -0.60
N GLU A 31 27.33 4.30 -0.02
CA GLU A 31 28.46 3.46 0.39
C GLU A 31 28.04 2.45 1.44
N LYS A 32 27.22 2.87 2.42
CA LYS A 32 26.64 1.98 3.43
C LYS A 32 25.83 0.85 2.79
N ILE A 33 24.94 1.16 1.85
CA ILE A 33 24.13 0.16 1.14
C ILE A 33 25.00 -0.77 0.29
N GLN A 34 26.00 -0.22 -0.40
CA GLN A 34 26.93 -1.01 -1.20
C GLN A 34 27.79 -1.95 -0.35
N SER A 35 28.25 -1.49 0.82
CA SER A 35 29.00 -2.32 1.77
C SER A 35 28.17 -3.48 2.33
N ALA A 36 26.85 -3.31 2.38
CA ALA A 36 25.90 -4.36 2.77
C ALA A 36 25.56 -5.33 1.62
N GLY A 37 26.18 -5.19 0.44
CA GLY A 37 25.98 -6.07 -0.71
C GLY A 37 24.76 -5.74 -1.57
N TYR A 38 24.26 -4.51 -1.50
CA TYR A 38 23.13 -4.04 -2.31
C TYR A 38 23.57 -2.95 -3.30
N LEU A 39 22.89 -2.89 -4.44
CA LEU A 39 23.10 -1.93 -5.51
C LEU A 39 21.91 -0.97 -5.55
N VAL A 40 22.22 0.33 -5.62
CA VAL A 40 21.24 1.40 -5.85
C VAL A 40 21.54 2.01 -7.20
N ASP A 41 20.53 2.07 -8.06
CA ASP A 41 20.61 2.59 -9.42
C ASP A 41 19.33 3.35 -9.82
N GLU A 42 19.22 3.75 -11.08
CA GLU A 42 18.09 4.55 -11.58
C GLU A 42 16.73 3.84 -11.54
N ARG A 43 16.71 2.52 -11.34
CA ARG A 43 15.48 1.73 -11.13
C ARG A 43 15.08 1.64 -9.67
N SER A 44 15.96 2.06 -8.78
CA SER A 44 15.71 2.10 -7.35
C SER A 44 14.71 3.20 -7.05
N ASN A 45 13.62 2.83 -6.40
CA ASN A 45 12.62 3.78 -5.93
C ASN A 45 13.00 4.20 -4.53
N VAL A 46 13.00 5.51 -4.28
CA VAL A 46 13.40 6.09 -3.00
C VAL A 46 12.27 6.99 -2.49
N ALA A 47 11.94 6.83 -1.23
CA ALA A 47 11.07 7.73 -0.47
C ALA A 47 11.81 8.17 0.80
N ILE A 48 11.41 9.32 1.35
CA ILE A 48 11.97 9.86 2.59
C ILE A 48 10.85 9.91 3.62
N MET A 49 11.05 9.26 4.76
CA MET A 49 10.16 9.33 5.91
C MET A 49 10.24 10.72 6.56
N PRO A 50 9.20 11.18 7.30
CA PRO A 50 9.24 12.47 8.00
C PRO A 50 10.41 12.62 8.99
N ASP A 51 10.95 11.51 9.52
CA ASP A 51 12.11 11.49 10.42
C ASP A 51 13.47 11.57 9.70
N GLY A 52 13.47 11.66 8.36
CA GLY A 52 14.66 11.69 7.51
C GLY A 52 15.22 10.31 7.12
N THR A 53 14.60 9.21 7.56
CA THR A 53 14.96 7.86 7.13
C THR A 53 14.62 7.68 5.65
N PHE A 54 15.56 7.15 4.87
CA PHE A 54 15.33 6.78 3.48
C PHE A 54 14.72 5.38 3.42
N VAL A 55 13.62 5.24 2.69
CA VAL A 55 13.07 3.92 2.33
C VAL A 55 13.32 3.71 0.85
N LEU A 56 13.96 2.61 0.48
CA LEU A 56 14.24 2.36 -0.92
C LEU A 56 14.22 0.90 -1.33
N ARG A 57 13.94 0.68 -2.62
CA ARG A 57 14.24 -0.58 -3.29
C ARG A 57 15.70 -0.60 -3.69
N ALA A 58 16.44 -1.62 -3.27
CA ALA A 58 17.80 -1.89 -3.73
C ALA A 58 17.92 -3.32 -4.27
N TYR A 59 18.96 -3.62 -5.05
CA TYR A 59 19.12 -4.90 -5.73
C TYR A 59 20.33 -5.67 -5.21
N LYS A 60 20.24 -6.99 -5.06
CA LYS A 60 21.39 -7.79 -4.59
C LYS A 60 22.49 -7.95 -5.64
N ASP A 61 22.15 -7.82 -6.91
CA ASP A 61 23.06 -8.05 -8.03
C ASP A 61 22.63 -7.27 -9.28
N LYS A 62 23.50 -7.28 -10.30
CA LYS A 62 23.29 -6.60 -11.59
C LYS A 62 22.32 -7.32 -12.52
N THR A 63 21.75 -8.47 -12.12
CA THR A 63 20.66 -9.10 -12.88
C THR A 63 19.33 -8.46 -12.52
N PHE A 64 19.28 -7.71 -11.42
CA PHE A 64 18.09 -7.04 -10.91
C PHE A 64 16.93 -8.00 -10.62
N ARG A 65 17.22 -9.30 -10.46
CA ARG A 65 16.21 -10.33 -10.17
C ARG A 65 15.84 -10.40 -8.72
N HIS A 66 16.75 -10.02 -7.82
CA HIS A 66 16.50 -10.03 -6.39
C HIS A 66 16.62 -8.61 -5.85
N SER A 67 15.54 -8.15 -5.23
CA SER A 67 15.47 -6.82 -4.62
C SER A 67 15.14 -6.91 -3.14
N ALA A 68 15.48 -5.85 -2.42
CA ALA A 68 15.12 -5.67 -1.03
C ALA A 68 14.56 -4.26 -0.83
N ILE A 69 13.65 -4.14 0.13
CA ILE A 69 13.23 -2.85 0.65
C ILE A 69 14.07 -2.57 1.89
N LEU A 70 14.79 -1.46 1.85
CA LEU A 70 15.73 -1.05 2.88
C LEU A 70 15.19 0.20 3.60
N LEU A 71 15.40 0.25 4.91
CA LEU A 71 15.32 1.47 5.72
C LEU A 71 16.74 1.89 6.07
N VAL A 72 17.15 3.07 5.61
CA VAL A 72 18.53 3.53 5.72
C VAL A 72 18.57 4.95 6.26
N SER A 73 19.36 5.15 7.30
CA SER A 73 19.78 6.47 7.79
C SER A 73 21.25 6.39 8.22
N GLU A 74 21.80 7.48 8.72
CA GLU A 74 23.16 7.48 9.27
C GLU A 74 23.32 6.41 10.37
N THR A 75 22.34 6.31 11.28
CA THR A 75 22.37 5.40 12.42
C THR A 75 21.64 4.08 12.20
N ARG A 76 20.89 3.94 11.10
CA ARG A 76 20.02 2.78 10.85
C ARG A 76 20.32 2.08 9.53
N PHE A 77 20.21 0.75 9.52
CA PHE A 77 20.20 -0.05 8.30
C PHE A 77 19.38 -1.31 8.56
N ASP A 78 18.14 -1.34 8.07
CA ASP A 78 17.26 -2.50 8.20
C ASP A 78 16.80 -2.98 6.83
N VAL A 79 16.70 -4.30 6.70
CA VAL A 79 16.08 -4.97 5.56
C VAL A 79 14.63 -5.28 5.95
N VAL A 80 13.67 -4.54 5.39
CA VAL A 80 12.23 -4.72 5.69
C VAL A 80 11.70 -5.98 5.01
N GLU A 81 12.05 -6.17 3.75
CA GLU A 81 11.68 -7.36 2.98
C GLU A 81 12.72 -7.64 1.89
N THR A 82 12.83 -8.90 1.51
CA THR A 82 13.57 -9.35 0.31
C THR A 82 12.63 -10.12 -0.59
N ARG A 83 12.74 -9.93 -1.91
CA ARG A 83 11.89 -10.62 -2.87
C ARG A 83 12.50 -10.66 -4.25
N ASP A 84 11.92 -11.49 -5.09
CA ASP A 84 12.15 -11.38 -6.52
C ASP A 84 11.60 -10.04 -7.01
N ALA A 85 12.43 -9.38 -7.81
CA ALA A 85 12.12 -8.10 -8.38
C ALA A 85 11.03 -8.28 -9.42
N GLY A 86 9.87 -7.71 -9.14
CA GLY A 86 8.78 -7.60 -10.09
C GLY A 86 8.80 -6.27 -10.82
N GLY A 87 7.60 -5.83 -11.19
CA GLY A 87 7.39 -4.62 -11.98
C GLY A 87 7.65 -3.32 -11.23
N GLN A 88 6.85 -2.31 -11.58
CA GLN A 88 7.02 -0.97 -11.03
C GLN A 88 6.58 -0.93 -9.58
N ILE A 89 7.51 -0.61 -8.67
CA ILE A 89 7.21 -0.39 -7.25
C ILE A 89 6.82 1.08 -7.03
N ILE A 90 5.98 1.34 -6.05
CA ILE A 90 5.71 2.66 -5.48
C ILE A 90 5.86 2.51 -3.97
N ILE A 91 6.64 3.41 -3.37
CA ILE A 91 6.90 3.44 -1.94
C ILE A 91 6.30 4.73 -1.39
N GLU A 92 5.36 4.61 -0.46
CA GLU A 92 4.59 5.74 0.07
C GLU A 92 4.68 5.74 1.60
N PRO A 93 5.39 6.71 2.20
CA PRO A 93 5.27 7.05 3.61
C PRO A 93 3.88 7.66 3.88
N ILE A 94 3.07 7.00 4.71
CA ILE A 94 1.71 7.43 5.00
C ILE A 94 1.32 7.02 6.42
N ASP A 95 0.78 7.93 7.22
CA ASP A 95 0.25 7.64 8.56
C ASP A 95 -1.14 6.98 8.41
N ILE A 96 -1.20 5.64 8.48
CA ILE A 96 -2.45 4.89 8.25
C ILE A 96 -3.24 4.62 9.52
N ASN A 97 -2.57 4.66 10.67
CA ASN A 97 -3.16 4.33 11.98
C ASN A 97 -3.44 5.58 12.84
N ALA A 98 -3.21 6.77 12.28
CA ALA A 98 -3.42 8.09 12.86
C ALA A 98 -2.58 8.34 14.13
N ASP A 99 -1.35 7.83 14.14
CA ASP A 99 -0.46 7.94 15.28
C ASP A 99 0.53 9.12 15.20
N GLY A 100 0.50 9.87 14.08
CA GLY A 100 1.37 11.01 13.80
C GLY A 100 2.74 10.63 13.22
N VAL A 101 3.01 9.35 13.01
CA VAL A 101 4.24 8.81 12.44
C VAL A 101 3.89 8.10 11.14
N ALA A 102 4.67 8.35 10.09
CA ALA A 102 4.44 7.67 8.82
C ALA A 102 4.71 6.16 8.96
N ASP A 103 3.78 5.38 8.43
CA ASP A 103 3.93 3.97 8.11
C ASP A 103 4.41 3.80 6.66
N LEU A 104 4.63 2.56 6.24
CA LEU A 104 5.16 2.24 4.93
C LEU A 104 4.15 1.44 4.11
N VAL A 105 3.71 2.04 3.00
CA VAL A 105 2.91 1.37 1.97
C VAL A 105 3.77 1.11 0.75
N ILE A 106 3.76 -0.14 0.29
CA ILE A 106 4.48 -0.58 -0.90
C ILE A 106 3.47 -1.16 -1.87
N SER A 107 3.30 -0.50 -3.01
CA SER A 107 2.47 -1.01 -4.10
C SER A 107 3.37 -1.42 -5.26
N GLU A 108 3.09 -2.54 -5.92
CA GLU A 108 3.88 -3.01 -7.06
C GLU A 108 2.96 -3.52 -8.16
N ASN A 109 3.12 -2.97 -9.36
CA ASN A 109 2.31 -3.32 -10.52
C ASN A 109 2.93 -4.51 -11.28
N PHE A 110 2.13 -5.57 -11.43
CA PHE A 110 2.38 -6.79 -12.17
C PHE A 110 1.38 -6.91 -13.32
N GLU A 111 1.66 -6.23 -14.43
CA GLU A 111 0.86 -6.26 -15.68
C GLU A 111 -0.62 -5.90 -15.51
N LEU A 112 -1.42 -6.82 -14.94
CA LEU A 112 -2.86 -6.73 -14.73
C LEU A 112 -3.24 -6.49 -13.26
N GLU A 113 -2.32 -6.64 -12.32
CA GLU A 113 -2.60 -6.55 -10.89
C GLU A 113 -1.58 -5.72 -10.13
N TRP A 114 -2.04 -5.02 -9.10
CA TRP A 114 -1.23 -4.35 -8.11
C TRP A 114 -1.13 -5.24 -6.88
N SER A 115 0.08 -5.65 -6.50
CA SER A 115 0.33 -6.14 -5.14
C SER A 115 0.49 -4.96 -4.19
N ILE A 116 -0.01 -5.10 -2.97
CA ILE A 116 0.13 -4.11 -1.92
C ILE A 116 0.57 -4.76 -0.62
N ARG A 117 1.56 -4.15 0.02
CA ARG A 117 2.05 -4.52 1.34
C ARG A 117 2.09 -3.28 2.20
N ILE A 118 1.70 -3.47 3.46
CA ILE A 118 1.61 -2.38 4.42
C ILE A 118 2.38 -2.79 5.67
N TYR A 119 3.25 -1.89 6.13
CA TYR A 119 4.12 -2.08 7.29
C TYR A 119 3.91 -0.94 8.28
N VAL A 120 3.58 -1.26 9.53
CA VAL A 120 3.33 -0.23 10.56
C VAL A 120 4.59 0.06 11.36
N ASN A 121 4.99 1.33 11.42
CA ASN A 121 6.25 1.77 12.03
C ASN A 121 6.27 1.51 13.54
N GLN A 122 5.19 1.85 14.26
CA GLN A 122 5.07 1.58 15.70
C GLN A 122 5.20 0.10 16.08
N GLN A 123 5.01 -0.81 15.13
CA GLN A 123 5.19 -2.24 15.31
C GLN A 123 6.56 -2.74 14.82
N GLY A 124 7.55 -1.84 14.66
CA GLY A 124 8.86 -2.17 14.11
C GLY A 124 8.83 -2.50 12.63
N PHE A 125 7.97 -1.83 11.85
CA PHE A 125 7.68 -2.17 10.45
C PHE A 125 7.24 -3.62 10.27
N LYS A 126 6.37 -4.11 11.16
CA LYS A 126 5.72 -5.41 10.97
C LYS A 126 4.71 -5.31 9.82
N LYS A 127 4.69 -6.31 8.93
CA LYS A 127 3.70 -6.40 7.85
C LYS A 127 2.29 -6.61 8.43
N VAL A 128 1.38 -5.69 8.17
CA VAL A 128 -0.02 -5.71 8.65
C VAL A 128 -1.02 -6.06 7.56
N PHE A 129 -0.61 -5.99 6.28
CA PHE A 129 -1.41 -6.39 5.12
C PHE A 129 -0.52 -6.87 3.97
N ASP A 130 -1.05 -7.82 3.20
CA ASP A 130 -0.47 -8.34 1.95
C ASP A 130 -1.64 -8.79 1.05
N GLY A 131 -1.78 -8.20 -0.14
CA GLY A 131 -2.90 -8.49 -1.03
C GLY A 131 -2.70 -7.99 -2.45
N THR A 132 -3.68 -8.27 -3.31
CA THR A 132 -3.70 -7.83 -4.72
C THR A 132 -4.95 -7.03 -5.07
N SER A 133 -4.84 -6.16 -6.08
CA SER A 133 -5.90 -5.29 -6.57
C SER A 133 -5.75 -5.08 -8.07
N ILE A 134 -6.82 -5.17 -8.85
CA ILE A 134 -6.74 -4.96 -10.31
C ILE A 134 -6.48 -3.49 -10.68
N LEU A 135 -6.82 -2.56 -9.78
CA LEU A 135 -6.45 -1.16 -9.88
C LEU A 135 -5.50 -0.79 -8.74
N ARG A 136 -4.81 0.34 -8.88
CA ARG A 136 -4.00 0.89 -7.79
C ARG A 136 -4.86 1.02 -6.52
N PRO A 137 -4.43 0.47 -5.37
CA PRO A 137 -5.15 0.60 -4.12
C PRO A 137 -5.31 2.05 -3.68
N GLU A 138 -6.41 2.34 -3.00
CA GLU A 138 -6.74 3.68 -2.51
C GLU A 138 -6.88 3.67 -0.99
N PHE A 139 -6.47 4.76 -0.33
CA PHE A 139 -6.60 4.95 1.11
C PHE A 139 -7.57 6.10 1.40
N LYS A 140 -8.48 5.91 2.35
CA LYS A 140 -9.46 6.93 2.72
C LYS A 140 -9.94 6.74 4.15
N ASP A 141 -10.09 7.83 4.88
CA ASP A 141 -10.79 7.84 6.17
C ASP A 141 -12.31 7.90 5.92
N PHE A 142 -12.99 6.76 6.05
CA PHE A 142 -14.44 6.65 5.97
C PHE A 142 -15.13 6.83 7.32
N THR A 143 -14.41 6.65 8.43
CA THR A 143 -15.02 6.67 9.77
C THR A 143 -14.91 8.02 10.47
N GLY A 144 -14.03 8.91 9.99
CA GLY A 144 -13.71 10.19 10.58
C GLY A 144 -12.84 10.09 11.83
N ASP A 145 -12.20 8.94 12.07
CA ASP A 145 -11.31 8.73 13.22
C ASP A 145 -9.84 9.04 12.90
N GLY A 146 -9.56 9.49 11.67
CA GLY A 146 -8.22 9.79 11.17
C GLY A 146 -7.48 8.58 10.62
N ARG A 147 -7.94 7.35 10.88
CA ARG A 147 -7.32 6.13 10.36
C ARG A 147 -7.74 5.91 8.92
N LEU A 148 -6.84 5.36 8.13
CA LEU A 148 -7.10 5.14 6.71
C LEU A 148 -7.58 3.72 6.46
N GLU A 149 -8.81 3.60 5.98
CA GLU A 149 -9.28 2.36 5.37
C GLU A 149 -8.63 2.16 3.99
N LEU A 150 -8.38 0.89 3.68
CA LEU A 150 -7.80 0.45 2.43
C LEU A 150 -8.90 -0.04 1.49
N ILE A 151 -8.94 0.51 0.28
CA ILE A 151 -9.88 0.14 -0.77
C ILE A 151 -9.14 -0.72 -1.81
N ILE A 152 -9.61 -1.96 -1.97
CA ILE A 152 -9.09 -2.92 -2.95
C ILE A 152 -10.18 -3.23 -3.97
N LYS A 153 -9.81 -3.29 -5.26
CA LYS A 153 -10.69 -3.74 -6.33
C LYS A 153 -10.21 -5.11 -6.78
N THR A 154 -11.04 -6.14 -6.65
CA THR A 154 -10.70 -7.52 -7.03
C THR A 154 -11.53 -7.95 -8.22
N ASP A 155 -10.93 -8.67 -9.16
CA ASP A 155 -11.67 -9.48 -10.14
C ASP A 155 -11.74 -10.92 -9.60
N PRO A 156 -12.89 -11.35 -9.05
CA PRO A 156 -12.99 -12.69 -8.47
C PRO A 156 -12.94 -13.81 -9.52
N TYR A 157 -13.07 -13.48 -10.81
CA TYR A 157 -13.17 -14.44 -11.89
C TYR A 157 -11.90 -14.52 -12.74
N HIS A 158 -11.01 -13.53 -12.66
CA HIS A 158 -9.84 -13.38 -13.54
C HIS A 158 -10.18 -13.51 -15.03
N VAL A 159 -11.43 -13.23 -15.41
CA VAL A 159 -11.92 -13.36 -16.79
C VAL A 159 -11.92 -11.98 -17.42
N SER A 160 -10.90 -11.75 -18.23
CA SER A 160 -10.50 -10.49 -18.88
C SER A 160 -11.52 -9.83 -19.81
N TYR A 161 -12.78 -10.27 -19.85
CA TYR A 161 -13.72 -9.88 -20.90
C TYR A 161 -14.93 -9.05 -20.43
N ASP A 162 -15.22 -8.98 -19.13
CA ASP A 162 -16.29 -8.11 -18.62
C ASP A 162 -15.94 -7.62 -17.20
N PRO A 163 -15.81 -6.31 -16.95
CA PRO A 163 -15.28 -5.77 -15.70
C PRO A 163 -16.31 -5.85 -14.56
N LEU A 164 -16.61 -7.05 -14.09
CA LEU A 164 -17.28 -7.27 -12.83
C LEU A 164 -16.25 -7.25 -11.70
N PHE A 165 -15.83 -6.06 -11.29
CA PHE A 165 -14.96 -5.91 -10.12
C PHE A 165 -15.77 -5.79 -8.82
N CYS A 166 -15.23 -6.39 -7.77
CA CYS A 166 -15.72 -6.23 -6.41
C CYS A 166 -14.82 -5.24 -5.68
N THR A 167 -15.42 -4.28 -4.98
CA THR A 167 -14.70 -3.41 -4.06
C THR A 167 -14.73 -4.01 -2.66
N VAL A 168 -13.58 -4.23 -2.07
CA VAL A 168 -13.42 -4.65 -0.67
C VAL A 168 -12.78 -3.50 0.10
N ILE A 169 -13.40 -3.10 1.19
CA ILE A 169 -12.87 -2.08 2.10
C ILE A 169 -12.31 -2.82 3.32
N TYR A 170 -11.04 -2.58 3.63
CA TYR A 170 -10.37 -3.11 4.79
C TYR A 170 -10.15 -2.00 5.81
N GLN A 171 -10.24 -2.35 7.10
CA GLN A 171 -9.95 -1.45 8.22
C GLN A 171 -8.86 -2.06 9.09
N LEU A 172 -7.94 -1.23 9.56
CA LEU A 172 -6.90 -1.64 10.50
C LEU A 172 -7.52 -1.89 11.90
N ARG A 173 -7.45 -3.14 12.36
CA ARG A 173 -7.96 -3.58 13.67
C ARG A 173 -6.97 -4.56 14.29
N ASP A 174 -6.68 -4.37 15.58
CA ASP A 174 -5.76 -5.23 16.32
C ASP A 174 -4.40 -5.44 15.62
N GLY A 175 -3.91 -4.38 14.96
CA GLY A 175 -2.65 -4.39 14.23
C GLY A 175 -2.69 -5.06 12.85
N HIS A 176 -3.86 -5.41 12.30
CA HIS A 176 -4.00 -6.03 10.99
C HIS A 176 -5.16 -5.44 10.19
N TYR A 177 -5.02 -5.33 8.87
CA TYR A 177 -6.16 -4.94 8.02
C TYR A 177 -7.14 -6.10 7.88
N GLN A 178 -8.41 -5.84 8.20
CA GLN A 178 -9.50 -6.82 8.13
C GLN A 178 -10.64 -6.28 7.27
N PRO A 179 -11.33 -7.11 6.46
CA PRO A 179 -12.50 -6.67 5.72
C PRO A 179 -13.56 -6.04 6.64
N MET A 180 -14.08 -4.88 6.25
CA MET A 180 -15.13 -4.22 7.03
C MET A 180 -16.43 -5.06 7.03
N PRO A 181 -17.13 -5.16 8.17
CA PRO A 181 -18.42 -5.85 8.23
C PRO A 181 -19.43 -5.22 7.28
N LYS A 182 -20.22 -6.04 6.57
CA LYS A 182 -21.25 -5.56 5.63
C LYS A 182 -22.30 -4.64 6.25
N LYS A 183 -22.52 -4.72 7.57
CA LYS A 183 -23.55 -3.92 8.27
C LYS A 183 -23.14 -2.49 8.56
N THR A 184 -21.84 -2.21 8.63
CA THR A 184 -21.35 -0.90 9.10
C THR A 184 -21.34 0.14 8.00
N HIS A 185 -21.46 -0.25 6.73
CA HIS A 185 -21.53 0.67 5.60
C HIS A 185 -22.75 0.30 4.76
N ARG A 186 -23.64 1.26 4.44
CA ARG A 186 -24.46 1.11 3.25
C ARG A 186 -23.47 1.16 2.10
N PRO A 187 -23.22 0.06 1.35
CA PRO A 187 -22.33 0.15 0.23
C PRO A 187 -22.99 1.10 -0.77
N THR A 188 -22.46 2.30 -0.90
CA THR A 188 -22.76 3.14 -2.05
C THR A 188 -22.00 2.51 -3.21
N VAL A 189 -22.58 1.45 -3.78
CA VAL A 189 -22.03 0.85 -4.99
C VAL A 189 -22.37 1.82 -6.13
N VAL A 190 -21.45 2.74 -6.40
CA VAL A 190 -21.53 3.59 -7.58
C VAL A 190 -20.97 2.78 -8.73
N PHE A 191 -21.84 2.18 -9.53
CA PHE A 191 -21.44 1.63 -10.82
C PHE A 191 -21.43 2.78 -11.83
N PRO A 192 -20.29 3.15 -12.43
CA PRO A 192 -20.32 3.91 -13.67
C PRO A 192 -20.85 2.96 -14.76
N SER A 193 -22.13 3.12 -15.12
CA SER A 193 -22.66 2.47 -16.34
C SER A 193 -22.17 3.27 -17.55
N PRO A 194 -21.42 2.66 -18.49
CA PRO A 194 -21.01 3.36 -19.70
C PRO A 194 -22.20 3.75 -20.61
N ASN A 195 -23.36 3.09 -20.44
CA ASN A 195 -24.48 3.16 -21.39
C ASN A 195 -25.86 3.47 -20.75
N GLY A 196 -25.91 4.10 -19.57
CA GLY A 196 -27.13 4.74 -19.05
C GLY A 196 -28.34 3.82 -18.76
N THR A 197 -28.21 2.50 -18.87
CA THR A 197 -29.28 1.55 -18.56
C THR A 197 -29.01 0.85 -17.23
N PHE A 198 -29.82 1.19 -16.22
CA PHE A 198 -29.83 0.55 -14.91
C PHE A 198 -30.49 -0.84 -15.01
N GLY A 199 -29.74 -1.83 -15.50
CA GLY A 199 -30.19 -3.23 -15.62
C GLY A 199 -29.20 -4.27 -15.13
N GLY A 200 -28.02 -3.87 -14.65
CA GLY A 200 -27.00 -4.79 -14.14
C GLY A 200 -27.37 -5.29 -12.76
N ARG A 201 -27.49 -6.62 -12.62
CA ARG A 201 -27.44 -7.31 -11.32
C ARG A 201 -26.08 -7.01 -10.70
N GLY A 202 -26.01 -5.92 -9.95
CA GLY A 202 -24.84 -5.53 -9.16
C GLY A 202 -24.47 -6.65 -8.20
N CYS A 203 -23.25 -6.59 -7.66
CA CYS A 203 -22.61 -7.56 -6.75
C CYS A 203 -23.36 -7.83 -5.41
N MET A 204 -24.70 -7.86 -5.40
CA MET A 204 -25.53 -8.09 -4.24
C MET A 204 -26.45 -9.31 -4.43
N SER A 205 -26.17 -10.30 -3.59
CA SER A 205 -26.85 -11.58 -3.33
C SER A 205 -26.62 -12.66 -4.40
N ARG A 206 -26.07 -13.84 -4.10
CA ARG A 206 -26.17 -14.65 -2.88
C ARG A 206 -24.84 -15.33 -2.54
N GLU A 207 -24.51 -15.34 -1.24
CA GLU A 207 -23.77 -16.39 -0.52
C GLU A 207 -22.32 -16.76 -0.92
N ASN A 208 -21.78 -16.39 -2.09
CA ASN A 208 -20.54 -16.99 -2.59
C ASN A 208 -19.40 -16.05 -3.04
N CYS A 209 -19.36 -14.77 -2.61
CA CYS A 209 -18.05 -14.11 -2.48
C CYS A 209 -17.38 -14.68 -1.22
N MET A 210 -16.99 -15.94 -1.32
CA MET A 210 -16.40 -16.73 -0.26
C MET A 210 -15.11 -16.06 0.21
N SER A 211 -14.85 -16.23 1.51
CA SER A 211 -13.52 -16.16 2.10
C SER A 211 -12.45 -16.52 1.07
N LEU A 212 -11.58 -15.56 0.74
CA LEU A 212 -10.35 -15.84 0.02
C LEU A 212 -9.66 -17.03 0.72
N PRO A 213 -9.17 -18.04 -0.01
CA PRO A 213 -8.39 -19.10 0.62
C PRO A 213 -7.17 -18.43 1.27
N THR A 214 -7.14 -18.43 2.60
CA THR A 214 -5.90 -18.19 3.33
C THR A 214 -4.94 -19.29 2.90
N LYS A 215 -3.90 -18.95 2.13
CA LYS A 215 -2.74 -19.81 1.99
C LYS A 215 -2.05 -19.89 3.35
N SER A 216 -2.55 -20.76 4.24
CA SER A 216 -1.78 -21.27 5.37
C SER A 216 -0.82 -22.32 4.83
N GLY A 217 0.22 -21.86 4.13
CA GLY A 217 1.40 -22.65 3.86
C GLY A 217 2.37 -22.45 5.01
N GLN A 218 2.49 -23.47 5.86
CA GLN A 218 3.56 -23.57 6.86
C GLN A 218 4.93 -23.46 6.17
N VAL A 219 5.76 -22.58 6.73
CA VAL A 219 7.21 -22.56 6.56
C VAL A 219 7.77 -23.76 7.33
N PRO A 220 8.66 -24.60 6.75
CA PRO A 220 9.80 -25.13 7.49
C PRO A 220 10.88 -24.05 7.64
#